data_AF-A0A355YAJ2-F1
#
_entry.id   AF-A0A355YAJ2-F1
#
_cell.length_a   1.000
_cell.length_b   1.000
_cell.length_c   1.000
_cell.angle_alpha   90.00
_cell.angle_beta   90.00
_cell.angle_gamma   90.00
#
_symmetry.space_group_name_H-M   'P 1'
#
loop_
_entity.id
_entity.type
_entity.pdbx_description
1 polymer ?
#
loop_
_entity_poly.entity_id
_entity_poly.type
_entity_poly.pdbx_seq_one_letter_code
_entity_poly.pdbx_strand_id
1 'polypeptide(L)'
;MDGGGIIVRVLAMGIVATAATDLWALLLRRLGRPTLDYALLGRWIGHWRAGRWRHDVIRMAAPVRRERVLGWGAHYAVGIALAGAL
;
A
#
# COMPACT_ATOMS: atom_id res chain seq x y z
N MET A 1 10.75 4.22 -28.85
CA MET A 1 10.83 3.64 -27.49
C MET A 1 9.93 2.43 -27.49
N ASP A 2 10.48 1.24 -27.34
CA ASP A 2 9.69 0.02 -27.22
C ASP A 2 8.92 0.04 -25.90
N GLY A 3 7.62 -0.27 -25.93
CA GLY A 3 6.75 -0.16 -24.74
C GLY A 3 7.24 -0.98 -23.54
N GLY A 4 8.00 -2.06 -23.78
CA GLY A 4 8.62 -2.87 -22.73
C GLY A 4 9.61 -2.09 -21.86
N GLY A 5 10.44 -1.24 -22.48
CA GLY A 5 11.40 -0.41 -21.75
C GLY A 5 10.75 0.64 -20.83
N ILE A 6 9.52 1.08 -21.15
CA ILE A 6 8.75 2.01 -20.33
C ILE A 6 8.12 1.28 -19.14
N ILE A 7 7.52 0.11 -19.37
CA ILE A 7 6.89 -0.70 -18.30
C ILE A 7 7.92 -1.06 -17.22
N VAL A 8 9.12 -1.50 -17.61
CA VAL A 8 10.18 -1.85 -16.66
C VAL A 8 10.60 -0.65 -15.81
N ARG A 9 10.69 0.55 -16.41
CA ARG A 9 11.05 1.77 -15.67
C ARG A 9 9.96 2.17 -14.67
N VAL A 10 8.69 2.12 -15.08
CA VAL A 10 7.55 2.44 -14.21
C VAL A 10 7.51 1.49 -13.01
N LEU A 11 7.66 0.18 -13.25
CA LEU A 11 7.72 -0.81 -12.18
C LEU A 11 8.89 -0.54 -11.23
N ALA A 12 10.10 -0.35 -11.77
CA ALA A 12 11.29 -0.10 -10.97
C ALA A 12 11.18 1.17 -10.13
N MET A 13 10.76 2.28 -10.73
CA MET A 13 10.59 3.57 -10.03
C MET A 13 9.53 3.45 -8.94
N GLY A 14 8.37 2.87 -9.24
CA GLY A 14 7.30 2.68 -8.27
C GLY A 14 7.72 1.82 -7.09
N ILE A 15 8.39 0.70 -7.35
CA ILE A 15 8.90 -0.21 -6.30
C ILE A 15 9.94 0.50 -5.43
N VAL A 16 10.92 1.18 -6.02
CA VAL A 16 12.00 1.86 -5.27
C VAL A 16 11.44 3.00 -4.43
N ALA A 17 10.54 3.81 -4.99
CA ALA A 17 9.89 4.90 -4.26
C ALA A 17 9.09 4.37 -3.06
N THR A 18 8.32 3.30 -3.27
CA THR A 18 7.52 2.64 -2.22
C THR A 18 8.41 2.04 -1.13
N ALA A 19 9.48 1.34 -1.52
CA ALA A 19 10.43 0.77 -0.57
C ALA A 19 11.14 1.86 0.26
N ALA A 20 11.47 3.01 -0.35
CA ALA A 20 12.03 4.13 0.39
C ALA A 20 11.08 4.65 1.48
N THR A 21 9.77 4.75 1.19
CA THR A 21 8.76 5.10 2.20
C THR A 21 8.64 4.03 3.30
N ASP A 22 8.82 2.75 2.98
CA ASP A 22 8.83 1.67 3.97
C ASP A 22 10.04 1.77 4.91
N LEU A 23 11.23 2.02 4.35
CA LEU A 23 12.45 2.24 5.13
C LEU A 23 12.30 3.43 6.06
N TRP A 24 11.69 4.51 5.58
CA TRP A 24 11.39 5.68 6.40
C TRP A 24 10.41 5.34 7.54
N ALA A 25 9.34 4.61 7.25
CA ALA A 25 8.40 4.16 8.27
C ALA A 25 9.08 3.24 9.32
N LEU A 26 9.98 2.35 8.89
CA LEU A 26 10.76 1.51 9.81
C LEU A 26 11.66 2.36 10.72
N LEU A 27 12.31 3.40 10.19
CA LEU A 27 13.08 4.34 10.99
C LEU A 27 12.20 5.05 12.02
N LEU A 28 11.05 5.59 11.60
CA LEU A 28 10.10 6.25 12.50
C LEU A 28 9.61 5.31 13.61
N ARG A 29 9.34 4.04 13.30
CA ARG A 29 9.00 3.02 14.30
C ARG A 29 10.11 2.83 15.34
N ARG A 30 11.37 2.78 14.89
CA ARG A 30 12.53 2.67 15.80
C ARG A 30 12.68 3.89 16.70
N LEU A 31 12.23 5.05 16.24
CA LEU A 31 12.18 6.30 17.00
C LEU A 31 10.92 6.43 17.88
N GLY A 32 10.12 5.37 18.00
CA GLY A 32 8.90 5.36 18.83
C GLY A 32 7.72 6.12 18.24
N ARG A 33 7.77 6.51 16.96
CA ARG A 33 6.65 7.19 16.28
C ARG A 33 5.67 6.16 15.73
N PRO A 34 4.35 6.36 15.92
CA PRO A 34 3.35 5.49 15.31
C PRO A 34 3.41 5.61 13.80
N THR A 35 3.39 4.49 13.10
CA THR A 35 3.28 4.46 11.64
C THR A 35 2.06 3.67 11.21
N LEU A 36 1.66 3.83 9.96
CA LEU A 36 0.52 3.11 9.40
C LEU A 36 0.79 1.60 9.42
N ASP A 37 -0.23 0.83 9.81
CA ASP A 37 -0.26 -0.62 9.63
C ASP A 37 -1.03 -0.91 8.33
N TYR A 38 -0.33 -1.39 7.31
CA TYR A 38 -0.95 -1.73 6.03
C TYR A 38 -1.99 -2.85 6.16
N ALA A 39 -2.03 -3.63 7.24
CA ALA A 39 -3.16 -4.53 7.50
C ALA A 39 -4.49 -3.77 7.56
N LEU A 40 -4.52 -2.54 8.06
CA LEU A 40 -5.72 -1.69 8.09
C LEU A 40 -6.13 -1.24 6.69
N LEU A 41 -5.17 -0.97 5.79
CA LEU A 41 -5.45 -0.68 4.39
C LEU A 41 -6.08 -1.92 3.71
N GLY A 42 -5.52 -3.10 3.94
CA GLY A 42 -6.12 -4.32 3.41
C GLY A 42 -7.46 -4.67 4.05
N ARG A 43 -7.67 -4.35 5.33
CA ARG A 43 -8.98 -4.48 5.99
C ARG A 43 -10.01 -3.59 5.31
N TRP A 44 -9.63 -2.36 4.98
CA TRP A 44 -10.50 -1.44 4.24
C TRP A 44 -10.89 -1.98 2.87
N ILE A 45 -9.91 -2.41 2.07
CA ILE A 45 -10.16 -3.00 0.73
C ILE A 45 -10.97 -4.29 0.83
N GLY A 46 -10.67 -5.15 1.81
CA GLY A 46 -11.36 -6.42 2.02
C GLY A 46 -12.86 -6.25 2.27
N HIS A 47 -13.27 -5.11 2.83
CA HIS A 47 -14.65 -4.75 3.10
C HIS A 47 -15.41 -4.16 1.91
N TRP A 48 -14.73 -3.81 0.82
CA TRP A 48 -15.39 -3.32 -0.40
C TRP A 48 -16.36 -4.33 -0.98
N ARG A 49 -16.04 -5.63 -0.89
CA ARG A 49 -16.92 -6.73 -1.32
C ARG A 49 -18.25 -6.75 -0.57
N ALA A 50 -18.28 -6.21 0.66
CA ALA A 50 -19.47 -6.09 1.49
C ALA A 50 -20.16 -4.72 1.35
N GLY A 51 -19.78 -3.92 0.34
CA GLY A 51 -20.33 -2.57 0.12
C GLY A 51 -19.90 -1.54 1.17
N ARG A 52 -18.94 -1.85 2.04
CA ARG A 52 -18.46 -0.93 3.09
C ARG A 52 -17.20 -0.20 2.64
N TRP A 53 -17.41 0.99 2.09
CA TRP A 53 -16.34 1.87 1.59
C TRP A 53 -15.82 2.84 2.65
N ARG A 54 -16.66 3.22 3.62
CA ARG A 54 -16.32 4.12 4.73
C ARG A 54 -16.44 3.36 6.05
N HIS A 55 -15.52 3.62 6.95
CA HIS A 55 -15.51 3.08 8.31
C HIS A 55 -15.23 4.23 9.27
N ASP A 56 -16.03 4.38 10.31
CA ASP A 56 -15.82 5.42 11.32
C ASP A 56 -14.48 5.21 12.03
N VAL A 57 -14.18 3.96 12.38
CA VAL A 57 -12.88 3.55 12.94
C VAL A 57 -12.47 2.22 12.30
N ILE A 58 -11.61 2.26 11.28
CA ILE A 58 -11.19 1.06 10.53
C ILE A 58 -10.56 -0.03 11.42
N ARG A 59 -9.93 0.37 12.53
CA ARG A 59 -9.35 -0.55 13.51
C ARG A 59 -10.40 -1.44 14.20
N MET A 60 -11.65 -0.98 14.31
CA MET A 60 -12.77 -1.73 14.90
C MET A 60 -13.50 -2.62 13.90
N ALA A 61 -13.23 -2.47 12.59
CA ALA A 61 -13.83 -3.32 11.58
C ALA A 61 -13.37 -4.77 11.74
N ALA A 62 -14.19 -5.75 11.36
CA ALA A 62 -13.85 -7.17 11.47
C ALA A 62 -12.56 -7.50 10.67
N PRO A 63 -11.60 -8.26 11.21
CA PRO A 63 -10.41 -8.65 10.44
C PRO A 63 -10.78 -9.42 9.17
N VAL A 64 -10.07 -9.15 8.07
CA VAL A 64 -10.25 -9.87 6.80
C VAL A 64 -9.11 -10.87 6.59
N ARG A 65 -9.43 -12.06 6.06
CA ARG A 65 -8.41 -13.08 5.76
C ARG A 65 -7.36 -12.50 4.80
N ARG A 66 -6.07 -12.60 5.18
CA ARG A 66 -4.92 -12.06 4.43
C ARG A 66 -4.93 -10.54 4.24
N GLU A 67 -5.57 -9.78 5.14
CA GLU A 67 -5.59 -8.30 5.06
C GLU A 67 -4.20 -7.68 5.00
N ARG A 68 -3.19 -8.25 5.65
CA ARG A 68 -1.80 -7.77 5.53
C ARG A 68 -1.28 -7.88 4.10
N VAL A 69 -1.42 -9.04 3.46
CA VAL A 69 -0.98 -9.25 2.07
C VAL A 69 -1.72 -8.31 1.12
N LEU A 70 -3.03 -8.15 1.30
CA LEU A 70 -3.84 -7.25 0.50
C LEU A 70 -3.40 -5.79 0.66
N GLY A 71 -3.14 -5.35 1.88
CA GLY A 71 -2.68 -4.00 2.17
C GLY A 71 -1.30 -3.70 1.60
N TRP A 72 -0.34 -4.61 1.77
CA TRP A 72 0.99 -4.47 1.15
C TRP A 72 0.90 -4.46 -0.37
N GLY A 73 0.11 -5.36 -0.97
CA GLY A 73 -0.11 -5.38 -2.42
C GLY A 73 -0.69 -4.07 -2.92
N ALA A 74 -1.70 -3.52 -2.22
CA ALA A 74 -2.29 -2.23 -2.56
C ALA A 74 -1.29 -1.07 -2.43
N HIS A 75 -0.45 -1.08 -1.39
CA HIS A 75 0.58 -0.06 -1.20
C HIS A 75 1.56 0.02 -2.40
N TYR A 76 2.09 -1.13 -2.84
CA TYR A 76 2.98 -1.20 -4.00
C TYR A 76 2.26 -0.90 -5.32
N ALA A 77 1.02 -1.36 -5.46
CA ALA A 77 0.22 -1.07 -6.65
C ALA A 77 -0.01 0.44 -6.82
N VAL A 78 -0.29 1.17 -5.73
CA VAL A 78 -0.44 2.63 -5.76
C VAL A 78 0.87 3.30 -6.14
N GLY A 79 2.00 2.89 -5.54
CA GLY A 79 3.31 3.46 -5.89
C GLY A 79 3.68 3.27 -7.36
N ILE A 80 3.43 2.09 -7.92
CA ILE A 80 3.62 1.80 -9.34
C ILE A 80 2.68 2.63 -10.22
N ALA A 81 1.40 2.73 -9.84
CA ALA A 81 0.42 3.52 -10.58
C ALA A 81 0.80 5.01 -10.62
N LEU A 82 1.30 5.56 -9.50
CA LEU A 82 1.80 6.93 -9.44
C LEU A 82 3.03 7.13 -10.33
N ALA A 83 3.97 6.19 -10.34
CA ALA A 83 5.15 6.26 -11.20
C ALA A 83 4.80 6.23 -12.70
N GLY A 84 3.74 5.53 -13.08
CA GLY A 84 3.25 5.49 -14.47
C GLY A 84 2.43 6.69 -14.90
N ALA A 85 1.97 7.51 -13.95
CA ALA A 85 1.18 8.72 -14.20
C ALA A 85 2.04 9.99 -14.37
N LEU A 86 3.35 9.90 -14.10
CA LEU A 86 4.35 10.96 -14.26
C LEU A 86 5.05 10.84 -15.62
#